data_AF-M8CAE0-F1
#
_entry.id   AF-M8CAE0-F1
#
_cell.length_a   1.000
_cell.length_b   1.000
_cell.length_c   1.000
_cell.angle_alpha   90.00
_cell.angle_beta   90.00
_cell.angle_gamma   90.00
#
_symmetry.space_group_name_H-M   'P 1'
#
loop_
_entity.id
_entity.type
_entity.pdbx_description
1 polymer ?
#
loop_
_entity_poly.entity_id
_entity_poly.type
_entity_poly.pdbx_seq_one_letter_code
_entity_poly.pdbx_strand_id
1 'polypeptide(L)'
;MSWAPMDKDEPWPSPTMRWSWKSVPSPPPFAMDDVITSYALHPDGHTIFMSAHDIRYHHLPKGTFSFDTRTSEWRLHGDWALPFQGQAYYDNGLDAWVGLHKDGYICSCEVASPSSTSAVEPEWKVTKEKLFHKDPERRLAFARPSLAYMGDGSFCLVESVLREGVEFKCAFGDRDGCVLHMSTFGLKYDRRGELQTTRHHTNSFVVSKHLQTVSPVVFWM
;
A
#
# COMPACT_ATOMS: atom_id res chain seq x y z
N MET A 1 -61.98 -6.35 -17.38
CA MET A 1 -60.56 -6.73 -17.59
C MET A 1 -59.76 -6.10 -16.47
N SER A 2 -59.54 -6.89 -15.42
CA SER A 2 -58.86 -6.53 -14.18
C SER A 2 -57.37 -6.32 -14.41
N TRP A 3 -56.86 -5.17 -14.00
CA TRP A 3 -55.44 -4.97 -13.79
C TRP A 3 -55.06 -5.65 -12.47
N ALA A 4 -54.27 -6.71 -12.54
CA ALA A 4 -53.58 -7.25 -11.39
C ALA A 4 -52.22 -6.54 -11.28
N PRO A 5 -51.87 -5.95 -10.13
CA PRO A 5 -50.50 -5.54 -9.86
C PRO A 5 -49.64 -6.79 -9.74
N MET A 6 -48.54 -6.84 -10.50
CA MET A 6 -47.51 -7.86 -10.36
C MET A 6 -46.67 -7.49 -9.14
N ASP A 7 -47.18 -7.77 -7.93
CA ASP A 7 -46.38 -7.82 -6.71
C ASP A 7 -45.42 -8.99 -6.85
N LYS A 8 -44.15 -8.71 -7.17
CA LYS A 8 -42.94 -9.34 -6.60
C LYS A 8 -41.74 -8.47 -6.96
N ASP A 9 -41.56 -7.37 -6.23
CA ASP A 9 -40.23 -6.82 -6.02
C ASP A 9 -39.43 -7.89 -5.25
N GLU A 10 -38.74 -8.79 -5.96
CA GLU A 10 -37.70 -9.58 -5.32
C GLU A 10 -36.62 -8.60 -4.83
N PRO A 11 -36.38 -8.51 -3.51
CA PRO A 11 -35.31 -7.67 -3.01
C PRO A 11 -34.01 -8.27 -3.53
N TRP A 12 -33.26 -7.48 -4.31
CA TRP A 12 -31.86 -7.77 -4.63
C TRP A 12 -31.17 -8.30 -3.37
N PRO A 13 -30.44 -9.43 -3.43
CA PRO A 13 -29.78 -9.97 -2.25
C PRO A 13 -28.78 -8.93 -1.76
N SER A 14 -29.17 -8.20 -0.72
CA SER A 14 -28.26 -7.34 0.01
C SER A 14 -27.29 -8.28 0.71
N PRO A 15 -25.98 -8.28 0.39
CA PRO A 15 -25.03 -8.95 1.24
C PRO A 15 -25.07 -8.20 2.56
N THR A 16 -25.80 -8.76 3.53
CA THR A 16 -25.78 -8.31 4.91
C THR A 16 -24.44 -8.75 5.48
N MET A 17 -23.34 -8.12 5.02
CA MET A 17 -22.07 -8.12 5.73
C MET A 17 -22.32 -7.41 7.05
N ARG A 18 -22.77 -8.17 8.05
CA ARG A 18 -22.90 -7.71 9.43
C ARG A 18 -21.49 -7.62 9.99
N TRP A 19 -20.94 -6.41 9.98
CA TRP A 19 -19.70 -6.10 10.69
C TRP A 19 -19.94 -6.31 12.20
N SER A 20 -19.04 -7.03 12.85
CA SER A 20 -19.05 -7.24 14.29
C SER A 20 -17.71 -6.86 14.87
N TRP A 21 -17.72 -6.18 16.01
CA TRP A 21 -16.52 -5.90 16.79
C TRP A 21 -16.22 -7.07 17.71
N LYS A 22 -14.94 -7.46 17.79
CA LYS A 22 -14.45 -8.46 18.73
C LYS A 22 -13.32 -7.85 19.55
N SER A 23 -13.35 -8.03 20.86
CA SER A 23 -12.23 -7.66 21.72
C SER A 23 -11.04 -8.60 21.45
N VAL A 24 -9.87 -8.00 21.28
CA VAL A 24 -8.60 -8.73 21.20
C VAL A 24 -8.05 -8.88 22.63
N PRO A 25 -7.58 -10.07 23.04
CA PRO A 25 -7.17 -10.34 24.42
C PRO A 25 -5.93 -9.54 24.86
N SER A 26 -5.09 -9.12 23.93
CA SER A 26 -3.87 -8.36 24.19
C SER A 26 -3.86 -7.04 23.40
N PRO A 27 -3.43 -5.93 24.02
CA PRO A 27 -3.24 -4.68 23.32
C PRO A 27 -2.09 -4.80 22.31
N PRO A 28 -2.06 -3.96 21.27
CA PRO A 28 -0.91 -3.88 20.38
C PRO A 28 0.40 -3.63 21.15
N PRO A 29 1.52 -4.25 20.75
CA PRO A 29 2.82 -4.12 21.42
C PRO A 29 3.54 -2.80 21.10
N PHE A 30 2.80 -1.78 20.67
CA PHE A 30 3.27 -0.45 20.34
C PHE A 30 2.33 0.59 20.97
N ALA A 31 2.86 1.78 21.23
CA ALA A 31 2.20 2.86 21.92
C ALA A 31 1.21 3.59 20.98
N MET A 32 0.27 4.32 21.57
CA MET A 32 -0.76 5.09 20.84
C MET A 32 -0.16 6.15 19.90
N ASP A 33 1.02 6.67 20.24
CA ASP A 33 1.76 7.68 19.48
C ASP A 33 2.71 7.09 18.45
N ASP A 34 2.85 5.76 18.37
CA ASP A 34 3.63 5.13 17.32
C ASP A 34 2.90 5.19 15.98
N VAL A 35 3.69 5.37 14.91
CA VAL A 35 3.19 5.45 13.54
C VAL A 35 3.48 4.15 12.81
N ILE A 36 2.44 3.51 12.29
CA ILE A 36 2.59 2.38 11.35
C ILE A 36 3.03 2.93 10.01
N THR A 37 4.26 2.61 9.61
CA THR A 37 4.85 3.11 8.36
C THR A 37 4.57 2.18 7.19
N SER A 38 4.47 0.88 7.47
CA SER A 38 4.27 -0.18 6.48
C SER A 38 3.55 -1.39 7.07
N TYR A 39 2.86 -2.13 6.21
CA TYR A 39 2.21 -3.38 6.57
C TYR A 39 2.03 -4.29 5.35
N ALA A 40 1.94 -5.60 5.59
CA ALA A 40 1.72 -6.62 4.56
C ALA A 40 0.90 -7.78 5.11
N LEU A 41 0.02 -8.35 4.29
CA LEU A 41 -0.62 -9.62 4.61
C LEU A 41 0.33 -10.77 4.27
N HIS A 42 0.51 -11.69 5.19
CA HIS A 42 1.29 -12.90 4.98
C HIS A 42 0.54 -13.87 4.03
N PRO A 43 1.24 -14.69 3.23
CA PRO A 43 0.60 -15.65 2.31
C PRO A 43 -0.31 -16.68 2.98
N ASP A 44 -0.21 -16.88 4.30
CA ASP A 44 -1.15 -17.71 5.07
C ASP A 44 -2.58 -17.14 5.12
N GLY A 45 -2.77 -15.88 4.72
CA GLY A 45 -4.06 -15.21 4.65
C GLY A 45 -4.65 -14.77 5.99
N HIS A 46 -3.91 -14.91 7.09
CA HIS A 46 -4.41 -14.54 8.43
C HIS A 46 -3.41 -13.79 9.30
N THR A 47 -2.13 -13.76 8.94
CA THR A 47 -1.11 -13.03 9.68
C THR A 47 -0.81 -11.70 8.99
N ILE A 48 -0.92 -10.59 9.72
CA ILE A 48 -0.59 -9.26 9.21
C ILE A 48 0.72 -8.80 9.83
N PHE A 49 1.72 -8.50 9.01
CA PHE A 49 2.97 -7.88 9.43
C PHE A 49 2.86 -6.35 9.36
N MET A 50 3.50 -5.65 10.29
CA MET A 50 3.51 -4.19 10.35
C MET A 50 4.76 -3.66 11.03
N SER A 51 5.31 -2.57 10.51
CA SER A 51 6.44 -1.87 11.12
C SER A 51 5.99 -0.56 11.75
N ALA A 52 6.42 -0.34 12.98
CA ALA A 52 6.09 0.85 13.77
C ALA A 52 7.33 1.71 14.00
N HIS A 53 7.15 3.03 14.05
CA HIS A 53 8.18 4.01 14.39
C HIS A 53 7.67 4.93 15.50
N ASP A 54 8.56 5.32 16.42
CA ASP A 54 8.27 6.37 17.39
C ASP A 54 8.18 7.72 16.66
N ILE A 55 7.13 8.49 16.92
CA ILE A 55 6.89 9.80 16.30
C ILE A 55 8.00 10.82 16.62
N ARG A 56 8.74 10.66 17.72
CA ARG A 56 9.86 11.52 18.11
C ARG A 56 11.18 11.07 17.50
N TYR A 57 11.30 9.80 17.13
CA TYR A 57 12.53 9.18 16.64
C TYR A 57 12.31 8.45 15.30
N HIS A 58 11.79 9.18 14.30
CA HIS A 58 11.47 8.66 12.96
C HIS A 58 12.61 7.95 12.21
N HIS A 59 13.86 8.08 12.67
CA HIS A 59 15.04 7.50 12.01
C HIS A 59 15.34 6.06 12.46
N LEU A 60 14.73 5.57 13.53
CA LEU A 60 14.90 4.20 14.00
C LEU A 60 13.55 3.49 14.08
N PRO A 61 13.43 2.28 13.50
CA PRO A 61 12.22 1.50 13.65
C PRO A 61 12.09 1.07 15.12
N LYS A 62 10.88 1.15 15.66
CA LYS A 62 10.55 0.52 16.94
C LYS A 62 10.58 -1.00 16.83
N GLY A 63 10.29 -1.49 15.63
CA GLY A 63 10.38 -2.89 15.26
C GLY A 63 9.32 -3.29 14.27
N THR A 64 9.39 -4.56 13.85
CA THR A 64 8.36 -5.20 13.04
C THR A 64 7.60 -6.20 13.89
N PHE A 65 6.28 -6.11 13.82
CA PHE A 65 5.35 -6.94 14.55
C PHE A 65 4.47 -7.72 13.59
N SER A 66 3.89 -8.82 14.07
CA SER A 66 2.78 -9.46 13.39
C SER A 66 1.59 -9.65 14.31
N PHE A 67 0.39 -9.66 13.72
CA PHE A 67 -0.85 -10.02 14.38
C PHE A 67 -1.51 -11.19 13.63
N ASP A 68 -1.70 -12.30 14.31
CA ASP A 68 -2.44 -13.45 13.78
C ASP A 68 -3.93 -13.27 14.09
N THR A 69 -4.74 -13.09 13.05
CA THR A 69 -6.19 -12.85 13.19
C THR A 69 -6.98 -14.08 13.65
N ARG A 70 -6.42 -15.30 13.55
CA ARG A 70 -7.05 -16.55 14.03
C ARG A 70 -6.83 -16.76 15.51
N THR A 71 -5.59 -16.62 15.98
CA THR A 71 -5.23 -16.83 17.38
C THR A 71 -5.35 -15.55 18.22
N SER A 72 -5.44 -14.38 17.56
CA SER A 72 -5.42 -13.07 18.20
C SER A 72 -4.13 -12.81 18.97
N GLU A 73 -3.01 -13.31 18.46
CA GLU A 73 -1.68 -13.20 19.07
C GLU A 73 -0.82 -12.16 18.37
N TRP A 74 -0.04 -11.42 19.17
CA TRP A 74 1.00 -10.50 18.71
C TRP A 74 2.37 -11.14 18.80
N ARG A 75 3.26 -10.82 17.85
CA ARG A 75 4.68 -11.23 17.88
C ARG A 75 5.57 -10.08 17.45
N LEU A 76 6.74 -9.97 18.06
CA LEU A 76 7.84 -9.09 17.65
C LEU A 76 8.84 -9.92 16.83
N HIS A 77 9.22 -9.40 15.67
CA HIS A 77 10.14 -10.04 14.74
C HIS A 77 11.54 -9.42 14.72
N GLY A 78 11.73 -8.29 15.41
CA GLY A 78 13.03 -7.66 15.59
C GLY A 78 12.99 -6.14 15.40
N ASP A 79 14.14 -5.51 15.67
CA ASP A 79 14.37 -4.07 15.62
C ASP A 79 14.68 -3.59 14.19
N TRP A 80 13.93 -4.10 13.22
CA TRP A 80 14.03 -3.76 11.79
C TRP A 80 12.65 -3.35 11.27
N ALA A 81 12.59 -2.70 10.11
CA ALA A 81 11.35 -2.32 9.45
C ALA A 81 11.25 -2.91 8.05
N LEU A 82 10.03 -3.23 7.64
CA LEU A 82 9.72 -3.58 6.26
C LEU A 82 10.14 -2.40 5.35
N PRO A 83 10.76 -2.68 4.19
CA PRO A 83 11.33 -1.66 3.30
C PRO A 83 10.26 -0.99 2.42
N PHE A 84 9.08 -0.73 2.99
CA PHE A 84 7.90 -0.24 2.29
C PHE A 84 7.34 1.03 2.94
N GLN A 85 6.50 1.72 2.18
CA GLN A 85 5.61 2.77 2.66
C GLN A 85 4.17 2.36 2.39
N GLY A 86 3.38 2.27 3.45
CA GLY A 86 2.00 1.80 3.36
C GLY A 86 1.92 0.29 3.12
N GLN A 87 0.96 -0.12 2.30
CA GLN A 87 0.67 -1.53 2.06
C GLN A 87 1.68 -2.16 1.09
N ALA A 88 2.12 -3.37 1.40
CA ALA A 88 2.75 -4.29 0.46
C ALA A 88 1.86 -5.50 0.20
N TYR A 89 2.07 -6.12 -0.95
CA TYR A 89 1.27 -7.23 -1.46
C TYR A 89 2.16 -8.42 -1.74
N TYR A 90 1.71 -9.62 -1.39
CA TYR A 90 2.40 -10.83 -1.78
C TYR A 90 2.20 -11.10 -3.27
N ASP A 91 3.30 -11.35 -3.98
CA ASP A 91 3.27 -11.87 -5.34
C ASP A 91 3.83 -13.28 -5.40
N ASN A 92 3.00 -14.25 -5.80
CA ASN A 92 3.39 -15.65 -5.89
C ASN A 92 4.44 -15.92 -6.99
N GLY A 93 4.52 -15.07 -8.04
CA GLY A 93 5.51 -15.22 -9.09
C GLY A 93 6.93 -14.85 -8.64
N LEU A 94 7.03 -13.89 -7.73
CA LEU A 94 8.29 -13.47 -7.09
C LEU A 94 8.58 -14.20 -5.77
N ASP A 95 7.57 -14.83 -5.18
CA ASP A 95 7.57 -15.34 -3.80
C ASP A 95 8.06 -14.30 -2.78
N ALA A 96 7.54 -13.07 -2.91
CA ALA A 96 7.99 -11.92 -2.15
C ALA A 96 6.85 -10.95 -1.88
N TRP A 97 6.97 -10.14 -0.83
CA TRP A 97 6.17 -8.94 -0.69
C TRP A 97 6.67 -7.85 -1.61
N VAL A 98 5.75 -7.14 -2.25
CA VAL A 98 6.02 -6.02 -3.16
C VAL A 98 5.35 -4.76 -2.62
N GLY A 99 6.11 -3.69 -2.48
CA GLY A 99 5.60 -2.42 -1.96
C GLY A 99 6.38 -1.21 -2.46
N LEU A 100 5.94 -0.03 -2.02
CA LEU A 100 6.56 1.26 -2.40
C LEU A 100 7.77 1.56 -1.52
N HIS A 101 8.95 1.75 -2.10
CA HIS A 101 10.12 2.21 -1.36
C HIS A 101 10.10 3.73 -1.15
N LYS A 102 10.55 4.23 0.00
CA LYS A 102 10.53 5.67 0.32
C LYS A 102 11.18 6.59 -0.72
N ASP A 103 12.16 6.06 -1.46
CA ASP A 103 12.98 6.82 -2.41
C ASP A 103 12.41 6.84 -3.84
N GLY A 104 11.19 6.34 -4.08
CA GLY A 104 10.51 6.39 -5.38
C GLY A 104 10.58 5.11 -6.20
N TYR A 105 11.13 4.02 -5.64
CA TYR A 105 11.29 2.73 -6.30
C TYR A 105 10.19 1.75 -5.90
N ILE A 106 9.99 0.70 -6.68
CA ILE A 106 9.27 -0.48 -6.20
C ILE A 106 10.26 -1.39 -5.51
N CYS A 107 9.88 -1.90 -4.34
CA CYS A 107 10.68 -2.79 -3.53
C CYS A 107 10.03 -4.18 -3.50
N SER A 108 10.84 -5.24 -3.57
CA SER A 108 10.47 -6.60 -3.24
C SER A 108 11.24 -7.04 -1.99
N CYS A 109 10.57 -7.65 -1.03
CA CYS A 109 11.15 -8.11 0.24
C CYS A 109 10.78 -9.57 0.45
N GLU A 110 11.71 -10.39 0.93
CA GLU A 110 11.41 -11.77 1.31
C GLU A 110 10.30 -11.83 2.37
N VAL A 111 9.46 -12.85 2.28
CA VAL A 111 8.36 -13.04 3.23
C VAL A 111 8.91 -13.55 4.55
N ALA A 112 8.83 -12.72 5.58
CA ALA A 112 9.27 -13.10 6.92
C ALA A 112 8.39 -14.24 7.47
N SER A 113 9.03 -15.24 8.08
CA SER A 113 8.31 -16.36 8.69
C SER A 113 7.51 -15.91 9.91
N PRO A 114 6.22 -16.27 10.02
CA PRO A 114 5.35 -15.82 11.12
C PRO A 114 5.66 -16.51 12.45
N SER A 115 6.43 -17.61 12.42
CA SER A 115 6.82 -18.40 13.59
C SER A 115 8.30 -18.24 13.98
N SER A 116 9.08 -17.53 13.17
CA SER A 116 10.49 -17.34 13.45
C SER A 116 10.69 -16.41 14.66
N THR A 117 11.61 -16.78 15.54
CA THR A 117 12.12 -15.89 16.59
C THR A 117 13.42 -15.20 16.17
N SER A 118 13.86 -15.41 14.93
CA SER A 118 15.06 -14.80 14.37
C SER A 118 14.82 -13.32 14.10
N ALA A 119 15.66 -12.46 14.67
CA ALA A 119 15.62 -11.01 14.46
C ALA A 119 16.30 -10.56 13.15
N VAL A 120 16.44 -11.47 12.19
CA VAL A 120 17.12 -11.19 10.92
C VAL A 120 16.18 -10.39 10.02
N GLU A 121 16.64 -9.20 9.62
CA GLU A 121 15.96 -8.35 8.65
C GLU A 121 15.88 -9.09 7.30
N PRO A 122 14.69 -9.20 6.68
CA PRO A 122 14.56 -9.87 5.39
C PRO A 122 15.32 -9.12 4.30
N GLU A 123 15.93 -9.86 3.37
CA GLU A 123 16.58 -9.24 2.22
C GLU A 123 15.54 -8.59 1.29
N TRP A 124 15.94 -7.47 0.70
CA TRP A 124 15.08 -6.74 -0.23
C TRP A 124 15.84 -6.23 -1.44
N LYS A 125 15.09 -6.00 -2.52
CA LYS A 125 15.59 -5.50 -3.80
C LYS A 125 14.69 -4.38 -4.29
N VAL A 126 15.24 -3.46 -5.06
CA VAL A 126 14.48 -2.37 -5.67
C VAL A 126 14.60 -2.40 -7.19
N THR A 127 13.62 -1.81 -7.87
CA THR A 127 13.69 -1.58 -9.31
C THR A 127 14.87 -0.68 -9.68
N LYS A 128 15.43 -0.86 -10.87
CA LYS A 128 16.55 -0.03 -11.38
C LYS A 128 16.20 1.45 -11.50
N GLU A 129 14.96 1.74 -11.85
CA GLU A 129 14.46 3.10 -12.06
C GLU A 129 13.42 3.45 -11.01
N LYS A 130 13.32 4.75 -10.69
CA LYS A 130 12.20 5.28 -9.91
C LYS A 130 10.93 5.21 -10.74
N LEU A 131 9.83 4.76 -10.14
CA LEU A 131 8.51 4.78 -10.77
C LEU A 131 7.66 5.96 -10.31
N PHE A 132 7.95 6.53 -9.14
CA PHE A 132 7.28 7.70 -8.58
C PHE A 132 8.28 8.66 -7.94
N HIS A 133 7.84 9.86 -7.56
CA HIS A 133 8.70 10.93 -7.06
C HIS A 133 9.89 11.22 -8.00
N LYS A 134 9.65 11.13 -9.33
CA LYS A 134 10.67 11.36 -10.36
C LYS A 134 11.13 12.82 -10.39
N ASP A 135 10.22 13.75 -10.09
CA ASP A 135 10.47 15.18 -10.02
C ASP A 135 10.22 15.68 -8.58
N PRO A 136 11.28 15.95 -7.81
CA PRO A 136 11.16 16.46 -6.44
C PRO A 136 10.44 17.81 -6.35
N GLU A 137 10.58 18.69 -7.33
CA GLU A 137 10.01 20.05 -7.31
C GLU A 137 8.49 20.02 -7.49
N ARG A 138 7.99 18.99 -8.19
CA ARG A 138 6.55 18.78 -8.40
C ARG A 138 5.92 17.90 -7.33
N ARG A 139 6.69 17.39 -6.36
CA ARG A 139 6.20 16.48 -5.34
C ARG A 139 5.25 17.19 -4.38
N LEU A 140 4.08 16.62 -4.17
CA LEU A 140 3.15 17.06 -3.13
C LEU A 140 3.52 16.38 -1.80
N ALA A 141 4.13 17.13 -0.88
CA ALA A 141 4.68 16.57 0.38
C ALA A 141 3.68 15.73 1.20
N PHE A 142 2.39 16.09 1.16
CA PHE A 142 1.33 15.40 1.93
C PHE A 142 0.54 14.38 1.11
N ALA A 143 0.79 14.27 -0.20
CA ALA A 143 0.15 13.27 -1.04
C ALA A 143 1.05 12.04 -1.13
N ARG A 144 0.58 10.91 -0.59
CA ARG A 144 1.29 9.64 -0.68
C ARG A 144 0.90 8.93 -1.97
N PRO A 145 1.88 8.33 -2.67
CA PRO A 145 1.58 7.38 -3.73
C PRO A 145 0.88 6.14 -3.15
N SER A 146 0.08 5.48 -3.97
CA SER A 146 -0.59 4.22 -3.63
C SER A 146 -0.30 3.14 -4.66
N LEU A 147 -0.31 1.89 -4.22
CA LEU A 147 -0.05 0.71 -5.03
C LEU A 147 -1.23 -0.26 -4.86
N ALA A 148 -1.66 -0.88 -5.95
CA ALA A 148 -2.60 -1.99 -5.96
C ALA A 148 -2.01 -3.18 -6.70
N TYR A 149 -2.21 -4.38 -6.15
CA TYR A 149 -1.95 -5.62 -6.85
C TYR A 149 -3.15 -6.00 -7.71
N MET A 150 -2.90 -6.23 -9.00
CA MET A 150 -3.94 -6.54 -9.99
C MET A 150 -4.05 -8.05 -10.30
N GLY A 151 -3.27 -8.89 -9.63
CA GLY A 151 -3.11 -10.30 -9.96
C GLY A 151 -2.05 -10.54 -11.05
N ASP A 152 -1.62 -11.79 -11.20
CA ASP A 152 -0.69 -12.26 -12.23
C ASP A 152 0.61 -11.42 -12.34
N GLY A 153 1.17 -11.02 -11.21
CA GLY A 153 2.39 -10.21 -11.16
C GLY A 153 2.24 -8.78 -11.66
N SER A 154 1.00 -8.31 -11.84
CA SER A 154 0.68 -6.97 -12.36
C SER A 154 0.29 -6.02 -11.23
N PHE A 155 0.74 -4.78 -11.34
CA PHE A 155 0.56 -3.74 -10.33
C PHE A 155 0.11 -2.43 -10.97
N CYS A 156 -0.66 -1.64 -10.21
CA CYS A 156 -1.00 -0.26 -10.54
C CYS A 156 -0.48 0.67 -9.46
N LEU A 157 0.31 1.66 -9.87
CA LEU A 157 0.82 2.74 -9.04
C LEU A 157 0.10 4.03 -9.41
N VAL A 158 -0.38 4.76 -8.41
CA VAL A 158 -0.95 6.08 -8.58
C VAL A 158 -0.21 7.09 -7.70
N GLU A 159 0.27 8.18 -8.30
CA GLU A 159 0.80 9.34 -7.57
C GLU A 159 0.15 10.64 -8.06
N SER A 160 0.12 11.65 -7.18
CA SER A 160 -0.34 12.99 -7.52
C SER A 160 0.82 13.97 -7.37
N VAL A 161 1.05 14.76 -8.41
CA VAL A 161 2.11 15.77 -8.47
C VAL A 161 1.52 17.11 -8.88
N LEU A 162 2.26 18.19 -8.63
CA LEU A 162 1.96 19.49 -9.20
C LEU A 162 1.98 19.40 -10.73
N ARG A 163 1.03 20.11 -11.35
CA ARG A 163 1.09 20.37 -12.78
C ARG A 163 2.29 21.26 -13.07
N GLU A 164 2.94 20.99 -14.20
CA GLU A 164 4.09 21.77 -14.64
C GLU A 164 3.75 23.26 -14.73
N GLY A 165 4.63 24.10 -14.20
CA GLY A 165 4.46 25.56 -14.15
C GLY A 165 3.45 26.07 -13.11
N VAL A 166 2.83 25.20 -12.31
CA VAL A 166 1.87 25.61 -11.28
C VAL A 166 2.56 25.71 -9.92
N GLU A 167 2.53 26.91 -9.32
CA GLU A 167 3.00 27.12 -7.94
C GLU A 167 2.11 26.35 -6.95
N PHE A 168 2.70 25.77 -5.90
CA PHE A 168 1.99 24.97 -4.89
C PHE A 168 0.75 25.66 -4.31
N LYS A 169 0.86 26.93 -3.91
CA LYS A 169 -0.26 27.73 -3.35
C LYS A 169 -1.39 27.96 -4.36
N CYS A 170 -1.14 27.79 -5.65
CA CYS A 170 -2.08 27.97 -6.73
C CYS A 170 -2.69 26.66 -7.23
N ALA A 171 -2.22 25.51 -6.75
CA ALA A 171 -2.56 24.20 -7.29
C ALA A 171 -3.91 23.63 -6.82
N PHE A 172 -4.46 24.18 -5.73
CA PHE A 172 -5.61 23.61 -5.04
C PHE A 172 -6.94 24.34 -5.36
N GLY A 173 -8.05 23.63 -5.18
CA GLY A 173 -9.38 24.02 -5.61
C GLY A 173 -9.69 23.57 -7.04
N ASP A 174 -10.68 24.21 -7.68
CA ASP A 174 -11.10 23.95 -9.07
C ASP A 174 -10.15 24.62 -10.07
N ARG A 175 -8.87 24.25 -10.01
CA ARG A 175 -7.78 24.93 -10.74
C ARG A 175 -6.98 24.01 -11.64
N ASP A 176 -7.28 22.72 -11.67
CA ASP A 176 -6.58 21.75 -12.52
C ASP A 176 -5.05 21.83 -12.36
N GLY A 177 -4.62 22.13 -11.13
CA GLY A 177 -3.25 22.44 -10.77
C GLY A 177 -2.43 21.20 -10.42
N CYS A 178 -3.04 20.02 -10.45
CA CYS A 178 -2.39 18.75 -10.17
C CYS A 178 -2.47 17.80 -11.38
N VAL A 179 -1.53 16.86 -11.43
CA VAL A 179 -1.54 15.75 -12.38
C VAL A 179 -1.55 14.45 -11.58
N LEU A 180 -2.45 13.55 -11.94
CA LEU A 180 -2.49 12.18 -11.47
C LEU A 180 -1.71 11.31 -12.46
N HIS A 181 -0.59 10.76 -12.03
CA HIS A 181 0.15 9.76 -12.80
C HIS A 181 -0.31 8.37 -12.37
N MET A 182 -0.71 7.56 -13.35
CA MET A 182 -1.12 6.18 -13.17
C MET A 182 -0.22 5.29 -14.01
N SER A 183 0.55 4.42 -13.38
CA SER A 183 1.46 3.48 -14.05
C SER A 183 1.06 2.04 -13.75
N THR A 184 0.77 1.27 -14.80
CA THR A 184 0.58 -0.17 -14.71
C THR A 184 1.84 -0.89 -15.19
N PHE A 185 2.27 -1.91 -14.47
CA PHE A 185 3.50 -2.65 -14.79
C PHE A 185 3.45 -4.04 -14.17
N GLY A 186 4.19 -4.98 -14.76
CA GLY A 186 4.52 -6.25 -14.14
C GLY A 186 5.91 -6.24 -13.52
N LEU A 187 6.20 -7.22 -12.66
CA LEU A 187 7.53 -7.40 -12.07
C LEU A 187 8.09 -8.80 -12.34
N LYS A 188 9.42 -8.90 -12.43
CA LYS A 188 10.14 -10.18 -12.48
C LYS A 188 11.57 -10.01 -11.98
N TYR A 189 12.19 -11.08 -11.50
CA TYR A 189 13.63 -11.14 -11.36
C TYR A 189 14.30 -11.48 -12.70
N ASP A 190 15.41 -10.83 -12.99
CA ASP A 190 16.27 -11.23 -14.11
C ASP A 190 17.20 -12.40 -13.72
N ARG A 191 18.07 -12.83 -14.66
CA ARG A 191 19.00 -13.94 -14.42
C ARG A 191 20.05 -13.68 -13.34
N ARG A 192 20.23 -12.42 -12.93
CA ARG A 192 21.13 -12.01 -11.84
C ARG A 192 20.38 -11.87 -10.52
N GLY A 193 19.06 -12.09 -10.51
CA GLY A 193 18.21 -11.90 -9.35
C GLY A 193 17.77 -10.44 -9.15
N GLU A 194 18.04 -9.54 -10.10
CA GLU A 194 17.68 -8.12 -9.96
C GLU A 194 16.20 -7.89 -10.30
N LEU A 195 15.52 -7.06 -9.51
CA LEU A 195 14.11 -6.74 -9.72
C LEU A 195 13.93 -5.82 -10.94
N GLN A 196 13.14 -6.27 -11.92
CA GLN A 196 12.86 -5.54 -13.15
C GLN A 196 11.36 -5.31 -13.35
N THR A 197 11.03 -4.15 -13.90
CA THR A 197 9.69 -3.85 -14.42
C THR A 197 9.50 -4.45 -15.81
N THR A 198 8.26 -4.83 -16.12
CA THR A 198 7.85 -5.32 -17.44
C THR A 198 6.50 -4.75 -17.80
N ARG A 199 6.12 -4.78 -19.09
CA ARG A 199 4.78 -4.37 -19.56
C ARG A 199 4.34 -3.01 -18.98
N HIS A 200 5.26 -2.05 -18.96
CA HIS A 200 5.06 -0.78 -18.29
C HIS A 200 4.27 0.18 -19.19
N HIS A 201 3.17 0.71 -18.66
CA HIS A 201 2.31 1.68 -19.31
C HIS A 201 1.95 2.79 -18.34
N THR A 202 2.08 4.04 -18.76
CA THR A 202 1.81 5.22 -17.91
C THR A 202 0.78 6.13 -18.58
N ASN A 203 -0.24 6.50 -17.81
CA ASN A 203 -1.21 7.53 -18.14
C ASN A 203 -1.06 8.72 -17.19
N SER A 204 -1.44 9.90 -17.66
CA SER A 204 -1.44 11.12 -16.86
C SER A 204 -2.75 11.86 -17.05
N PHE A 205 -3.37 12.30 -15.95
CA PHE A 205 -4.64 13.01 -15.97
C PHE A 205 -4.51 14.31 -15.21
N VAL A 206 -4.88 15.43 -15.84
CA VAL A 206 -5.01 16.70 -15.12
C VAL A 206 -6.22 16.62 -14.22
N VAL A 207 -6.04 16.98 -12.95
CA VAL A 207 -7.10 16.89 -11.94
C VAL A 207 -7.10 18.13 -11.05
N SER A 208 -8.29 18.53 -10.63
CA SER A 208 -8.49 19.48 -9.52
C SER A 208 -8.35 18.75 -8.18
N LYS A 209 -7.75 19.42 -7.19
CA LYS A 209 -7.49 18.87 -5.86
C LYS A 209 -7.83 19.89 -4.79
N HIS A 210 -8.83 19.63 -3.97
CA HIS A 210 -9.29 20.59 -2.95
C HIS A 210 -8.48 20.55 -1.65
N LEU A 211 -7.96 19.37 -1.29
CA LEU A 211 -7.25 19.17 -0.02
C LEU A 211 -5.85 18.63 -0.29
N GLN A 212 -4.83 19.34 0.20
CA GLN A 212 -3.43 18.94 0.07
C GLN A 212 -3.11 17.59 0.72
N THR A 213 -3.83 17.24 1.80
CA THR A 213 -3.61 16.05 2.62
C THR A 213 -4.27 14.79 2.07
N VAL A 214 -5.19 14.92 1.12
CA VAL A 214 -5.88 13.76 0.55
C VAL A 214 -4.98 13.13 -0.51
N SER A 215 -4.69 11.84 -0.32
CA SER A 215 -3.89 11.04 -1.25
C SER A 215 -4.81 10.24 -2.16
N PRO A 216 -4.50 10.11 -3.47
CA PRO A 216 -5.22 9.18 -4.32
C PRO A 216 -4.97 7.74 -3.85
N VAL A 217 -6.01 6.94 -3.81
CA VAL A 217 -5.95 5.52 -3.45
C VAL A 217 -6.38 4.70 -4.64
N VAL A 218 -5.54 3.76 -5.05
CA VAL A 218 -5.89 2.73 -6.03
C VAL A 218 -6.18 1.41 -5.32
N PHE A 219 -7.20 0.70 -5.79
CA PHE A 219 -7.56 -0.65 -5.38
C PHE A 219 -7.98 -1.45 -6.62
N TRP A 220 -7.99 -2.77 -6.50
CA TRP A 220 -8.38 -3.70 -7.56
C TRP A 220 -9.39 -4.71 -7.00
N MET A 221 -10.40 -5.07 -7.80
CA MET A 221 -11.50 -5.99 -7.44
C MET A 221 -11.58 -7.15 -8.42
#